data_AF-A0A4S4KF55-F1
#
_entry.id   AF-A0A4S4KF55-F1
#
_cell.length_a   1.000
_cell.length_b   1.000
_cell.length_c   1.000
_cell.angle_alpha   90.00
_cell.angle_beta   90.00
_cell.angle_gamma   90.00
#
_symmetry.space_group_name_H-M   'P 1'
#
loop_
_entity.id
_entity.type
_entity.pdbx_description
1 polymer ?
#
loop_
_entity_poly.entity_id
_entity_poly.type
_entity_poly.pdbx_seq_one_letter_code
_entity_poly.pdbx_strand_id
1 'polypeptide(L)'
;MQVKDGAAWAALEYTKWSEENGRLGDPVKIVPAAIVYTNKSKYRSDVIMEFGQPITMDQYMDQFLSSEEGAARAAVKRLTANIEQELVQATINAPDWDTLYAARIARDLLWEDERSINLDDFVAISQTLVDLFSTPDLVPKINSIKRHLLTYYSLLESSHLTNASLSSLPLPRSLDPNRPTPLPSRLRTLSMLVAESLSMLVRLPLFIVPLLVHAPVYFVGRLGAKLVEDEEETQAQNKVVFGLLLLILMYGSIGVFLWAMLWYTPAGALLAAGFVFLFAKYHNTLINDNYEHAKRLVAAWRILVGVWAPKHWDLSLTALAQYTIPRVPPENPWIDRPRTKSSPTTPNSPTPSSSPTPTPQSLSPKAGTPSSKTRKQRRPPSRRLVRHVLRARVEAAKALGTLFEQLDHASDSKRVRASSHLAQAFGGVLDEPAAAVNSSDTLEGVGEVEMPRGWRNAKEVLSFLRNRGAKMGTLEHSVAGDWAALSSEGEGDGTECESDSGFAEDLVWVPSTSNLRQVL
;
A
#
# COMPACT_ATOMS: atom_id res chain seq x y z
N MET A 1 -10.78 -12.41 -8.23
CA MET A 1 -9.57 -13.24 -8.00
C MET A 1 -9.53 -14.27 -9.13
N GLN A 2 -8.53 -15.13 -9.30
CA GLN A 2 -8.68 -16.30 -10.18
C GLN A 2 -8.42 -17.56 -9.34
N VAL A 3 -9.50 -18.22 -8.92
CA VAL A 3 -9.42 -19.48 -8.19
C VAL A 3 -9.44 -20.63 -9.18
N LYS A 4 -8.48 -21.55 -9.07
CA LYS A 4 -8.40 -22.75 -9.91
C LYS A 4 -9.25 -23.87 -9.33
N ASP A 5 -9.75 -24.74 -10.20
CA ASP A 5 -10.68 -25.82 -9.83
C ASP A 5 -10.02 -27.00 -9.08
N GLY A 6 -8.70 -27.01 -8.91
CA GLY A 6 -7.97 -28.18 -8.40
C GLY A 6 -8.41 -28.64 -7.00
N ALA A 7 -8.70 -27.70 -6.09
CA ALA A 7 -9.18 -28.03 -4.75
C ALA A 7 -10.59 -28.66 -4.78
N ALA A 8 -11.48 -28.12 -5.64
CA ALA A 8 -12.83 -28.64 -5.80
C ALA A 8 -12.83 -30.04 -6.43
N TRP A 9 -12.02 -30.26 -7.47
CA TRP A 9 -11.81 -31.58 -8.07
C TRP A 9 -11.31 -32.61 -7.05
N ALA A 10 -10.24 -32.27 -6.32
CA ALA A 10 -9.65 -33.18 -5.34
C ALA A 10 -10.65 -33.60 -4.26
N ALA A 11 -11.47 -32.66 -3.76
CA ALA A 11 -12.44 -32.95 -2.72
C ALA A 11 -13.62 -33.81 -3.23
N LEU A 12 -14.17 -33.52 -4.40
CA LEU A 12 -15.29 -34.26 -4.97
C LEU A 12 -14.88 -35.68 -5.40
N GLU A 13 -13.73 -35.83 -6.08
CA GLU A 13 -13.20 -37.15 -6.46
C GLU A 13 -12.85 -38.00 -5.23
N TYR A 14 -12.25 -37.41 -4.20
CA TYR A 14 -11.98 -38.14 -2.97
C TYR A 14 -13.29 -38.57 -2.29
N THR A 15 -14.33 -37.72 -2.29
CA THR A 15 -15.62 -38.05 -1.68
C THR A 15 -16.27 -39.22 -2.42
N LYS A 16 -16.29 -39.19 -3.76
CA LYS A 16 -16.74 -40.31 -4.59
C LYS A 16 -15.96 -41.59 -4.28
N TRP A 17 -14.64 -41.52 -4.28
CA TRP A 17 -13.78 -42.67 -3.96
C TRP A 17 -14.07 -43.24 -2.56
N SER A 18 -14.28 -42.37 -1.57
CA SER A 18 -14.59 -42.79 -0.19
C SER A 18 -15.93 -43.52 -0.09
N GLU A 19 -16.94 -43.11 -0.86
CA GLU A 19 -18.25 -43.77 -0.92
C GLU A 19 -18.16 -45.15 -1.60
N GLU A 20 -17.39 -45.26 -2.68
CA GLU A 20 -17.18 -46.51 -3.43
C GLU A 20 -16.36 -47.55 -2.64
N ASN A 21 -15.40 -47.10 -1.83
CA ASN A 21 -14.46 -47.97 -1.12
C ASN A 21 -14.82 -48.26 0.34
N GLY A 22 -15.98 -47.79 0.80
CA GLY A 22 -16.38 -47.85 2.19
C GLY A 22 -15.79 -46.70 2.99
N ARG A 23 -16.67 -45.88 3.56
CA ARG A 23 -16.32 -44.61 4.21
C ARG A 23 -15.33 -44.80 5.36
N LEU A 24 -14.10 -44.33 5.15
CA LEU A 24 -13.06 -44.27 6.18
C LEU A 24 -13.04 -42.87 6.81
N GLY A 25 -13.77 -42.71 7.91
CA GLY A 25 -13.74 -41.49 8.73
C GLY A 25 -14.79 -40.42 8.38
N ASP A 26 -14.51 -39.20 8.82
CA ASP A 26 -15.42 -38.06 8.72
C ASP A 26 -15.53 -37.52 7.28
N PRO A 27 -16.68 -36.93 6.89
CA PRO A 27 -16.82 -36.26 5.60
C PRO A 27 -15.71 -35.23 5.34
N VAL A 28 -15.21 -35.20 4.11
CA VAL A 28 -14.31 -34.13 3.67
C VAL A 28 -15.04 -32.79 3.69
N LYS A 29 -14.36 -31.80 4.23
CA LYS A 29 -14.78 -30.40 4.22
C LYS A 29 -13.65 -29.54 3.71
N ILE A 30 -13.97 -28.53 2.92
CA ILE A 30 -13.03 -27.49 2.52
C ILE A 30 -13.18 -26.32 3.48
N VAL A 31 -12.10 -25.88 4.12
CA VAL A 31 -12.07 -24.67 4.95
C VAL A 31 -11.22 -23.62 4.23
N PRO A 32 -11.83 -22.62 3.58
CA PRO A 32 -11.09 -21.53 2.95
C PRO A 32 -10.28 -20.77 4.01
N ALA A 33 -9.01 -20.46 3.71
CA ALA A 33 -8.14 -19.69 4.60
C ALA A 33 -7.61 -18.47 3.86
N ALA A 34 -7.96 -17.28 4.34
CA ALA A 34 -7.52 -16.00 3.79
C ALA A 34 -6.40 -15.40 4.64
N ILE A 35 -5.45 -14.74 3.97
CA ILE A 35 -4.32 -14.07 4.63
C ILE A 35 -4.27 -12.62 4.16
N VAL A 36 -4.37 -11.68 5.08
CA VAL A 36 -4.29 -10.24 4.83
C VAL A 36 -3.12 -9.64 5.58
N TYR A 37 -2.19 -9.02 4.86
CA TYR A 37 -1.07 -8.27 5.46
C TYR A 37 -1.49 -6.82 5.68
N THR A 38 -1.28 -6.28 6.88
CA THR A 38 -1.53 -4.86 7.14
C THR A 38 -0.60 -3.97 6.31
N ASN A 39 0.65 -4.41 6.14
CA ASN A 39 1.61 -3.84 5.20
C ASN A 39 2.68 -4.88 4.79
N LYS A 40 2.59 -5.42 3.57
CA LYS A 40 3.45 -6.51 3.08
C LYS A 40 4.94 -6.19 3.05
N SER A 41 5.29 -4.93 2.75
CA SER A 41 6.68 -4.51 2.52
C SER A 41 7.34 -3.96 3.80
N LYS A 42 6.58 -3.80 4.89
CA LYS A 42 7.05 -3.29 6.19
C LYS A 42 7.59 -4.41 7.07
N TYR A 43 8.76 -4.18 7.67
CA TYR A 43 9.32 -5.08 8.68
C TYR A 43 8.42 -5.12 9.92
N ARG A 44 8.08 -6.34 10.38
CA ARG A 44 7.16 -6.57 11.50
C ARG A 44 5.81 -5.86 11.36
N SER A 45 5.24 -5.98 10.17
CA SER A 45 3.80 -5.80 10.00
C SER A 45 3.02 -6.99 10.56
N ASP A 46 1.75 -6.74 10.82
CA ASP A 46 0.82 -7.75 11.29
C ASP A 46 0.19 -8.49 10.10
N VAL A 47 -0.17 -9.74 10.34
CA VAL A 47 -0.82 -10.64 9.38
C VAL A 47 -2.08 -11.16 10.03
N ILE A 48 -3.19 -11.02 9.32
CA ILE A 48 -4.50 -11.51 9.72
C ILE A 48 -4.77 -12.77 8.93
N MET A 49 -5.11 -13.85 9.63
CA MET A 49 -5.51 -15.12 9.03
C MET A 49 -6.93 -15.43 9.44
N GLU A 50 -7.83 -15.50 8.46
CA GLU A 50 -9.25 -15.78 8.67
C GLU A 50 -9.62 -17.11 8.02
N PHE A 51 -10.38 -17.92 8.75
CA PHE A 51 -10.91 -19.20 8.28
C PHE A 51 -12.40 -19.03 7.97
N GLY A 52 -12.78 -19.30 6.74
CA GLY A 52 -14.17 -19.27 6.28
C GLY A 52 -15.00 -20.44 6.80
N GLN A 53 -16.26 -20.48 6.42
CA GLN A 53 -17.15 -21.56 6.83
C GLN A 53 -16.76 -22.89 6.19
N PRO A 54 -16.79 -24.03 6.92
CA PRO A 54 -16.53 -25.33 6.33
C PRO A 54 -17.56 -25.67 5.24
N ILE A 55 -17.09 -25.83 4.00
CA ILE A 55 -17.92 -26.20 2.86
C ILE A 55 -18.01 -27.72 2.78
N THR A 56 -19.21 -28.28 2.89
CA THR A 56 -19.48 -29.72 2.74
C THR A 56 -19.70 -30.09 1.27
N MET A 57 -19.34 -31.34 0.93
CA MET A 57 -19.45 -31.84 -0.45
C MET A 57 -20.86 -32.28 -0.81
N ASP A 58 -21.69 -32.64 0.18
CA ASP A 58 -23.03 -33.25 0.01
C ASP A 58 -23.89 -32.50 -1.01
N GLN A 59 -23.92 -31.17 -0.92
CA GLN A 59 -24.75 -30.33 -1.81
C GLN A 59 -24.33 -30.41 -3.29
N TYR A 60 -23.09 -30.84 -3.59
CA TYR A 60 -22.52 -30.92 -4.95
C TYR A 60 -22.49 -32.34 -5.52
N MET A 61 -22.60 -33.37 -4.67
CA MET A 61 -22.38 -34.76 -5.08
C MET A 61 -23.41 -35.26 -6.10
N ASP A 62 -24.69 -34.94 -5.94
CA ASP A 62 -25.75 -35.36 -6.87
C ASP A 62 -25.47 -34.87 -8.30
N GLN A 63 -25.08 -33.60 -8.44
CA GLN A 63 -24.71 -33.02 -9.73
C GLN A 63 -23.38 -33.59 -10.24
N PHE A 64 -22.44 -33.91 -9.34
CA PHE A 64 -21.14 -34.44 -9.70
C PHE A 64 -21.19 -35.88 -10.24
N LEU A 65 -22.06 -36.71 -9.66
CA LEU A 65 -22.26 -38.11 -10.03
C LEU A 65 -23.27 -38.31 -11.16
N SER A 66 -23.96 -37.23 -11.59
CA SER A 66 -24.90 -37.26 -12.70
C SER A 66 -24.22 -37.76 -13.99
N SER A 67 -24.94 -38.60 -14.75
CA SER A 67 -24.51 -39.07 -16.07
C SER A 67 -24.66 -38.02 -17.18
N GLU A 68 -25.24 -36.86 -16.87
CA GLU A 68 -25.38 -35.76 -17.82
C GLU A 68 -24.02 -35.19 -18.23
N GLU A 69 -23.84 -34.99 -19.54
CA GLU A 69 -22.58 -34.47 -20.08
C GLU A 69 -22.27 -33.07 -19.50
N GLY A 70 -21.09 -32.92 -18.91
CA GLY A 70 -20.64 -31.65 -18.31
C GLY A 70 -21.15 -31.38 -16.89
N ALA A 71 -22.06 -32.19 -16.33
CA ALA A 71 -22.61 -31.98 -15.00
C ALA A 71 -21.53 -32.02 -13.89
N ALA A 72 -20.59 -32.97 -13.98
CA ALA A 72 -19.44 -33.04 -13.06
C ALA A 72 -18.60 -31.77 -13.07
N ARG A 73 -18.31 -31.23 -14.25
CA ARG A 73 -17.55 -29.98 -14.40
C ARG A 73 -18.34 -28.79 -13.85
N ALA A 74 -19.65 -28.76 -14.05
CA ALA A 74 -20.52 -27.71 -13.50
C ALA A 74 -20.56 -27.75 -11.96
N ALA A 75 -20.65 -28.95 -11.36
CA ALA A 75 -20.60 -29.13 -9.91
C ALA A 75 -19.28 -28.62 -9.31
N VAL A 76 -18.16 -29.01 -9.93
CA VAL A 76 -16.81 -28.53 -9.57
C VAL A 76 -16.76 -27.00 -9.65
N LYS A 77 -17.25 -26.41 -10.74
CA LYS A 77 -17.27 -24.95 -10.91
C LYS A 77 -18.10 -24.25 -9.85
N ARG A 78 -19.25 -24.81 -9.48
CA ARG A 78 -20.10 -24.28 -8.41
C ARG A 78 -19.40 -24.35 -7.05
N LEU A 79 -18.66 -25.42 -6.77
CA LEU A 79 -17.85 -25.53 -5.56
C LEU A 79 -16.68 -24.53 -5.58
N THR A 80 -15.97 -24.39 -6.70
CA THR A 80 -14.91 -23.38 -6.88
C THR A 80 -15.44 -21.97 -6.62
N ALA A 81 -16.63 -21.64 -7.14
CA ALA A 81 -17.26 -20.33 -6.94
C ALA A 81 -17.60 -20.08 -5.45
N ASN A 82 -18.05 -21.10 -4.72
CA ASN A 82 -18.27 -20.98 -3.27
C ASN A 82 -16.96 -20.75 -2.50
N ILE A 83 -15.89 -21.48 -2.86
CA ILE A 83 -14.56 -21.25 -2.29
C ILE A 83 -14.07 -19.83 -2.58
N GLU A 84 -14.23 -19.35 -3.82
CA GLU A 84 -13.87 -17.98 -4.20
C GLU A 84 -14.67 -16.96 -3.39
N GLN A 85 -15.96 -17.19 -3.19
CA GLN A 85 -16.82 -16.32 -2.42
C GLN A 85 -16.33 -16.15 -0.98
N GLU A 86 -16.05 -17.26 -0.28
CA GLU A 86 -15.52 -17.22 1.09
C GLU A 86 -14.17 -16.48 1.16
N LEU A 87 -13.27 -16.70 0.19
CA LEU A 87 -11.99 -16.00 0.12
C LEU A 87 -12.14 -14.50 -0.14
N VAL A 88 -13.06 -14.09 -1.01
CA VAL A 88 -13.34 -12.67 -1.31
C VAL A 88 -13.93 -11.97 -0.09
N GLN A 89 -14.78 -12.63 0.68
CA GLN A 89 -15.36 -12.05 1.90
C GLN A 89 -14.30 -11.81 2.99
N ALA A 90 -13.34 -12.73 3.14
CA ALA A 90 -12.28 -12.64 4.14
C ALA A 90 -11.04 -11.83 3.70
N THR A 91 -11.12 -11.12 2.56
CA THR A 91 -10.00 -10.33 2.01
C THR A 91 -10.41 -8.92 1.59
N ILE A 92 -9.41 -8.04 1.41
CA ILE A 92 -9.62 -6.66 0.93
C ILE A 92 -9.55 -6.65 -0.60
N ASN A 93 -10.67 -6.34 -1.25
CA ASN A 93 -10.85 -6.38 -2.68
C ASN A 93 -11.26 -5.01 -3.22
N ALA A 94 -10.46 -4.45 -4.14
CA ALA A 94 -10.72 -3.17 -4.79
C ALA A 94 -10.87 -3.34 -6.31
N PRO A 95 -11.68 -2.50 -6.98
CA PRO A 95 -11.85 -2.56 -8.43
C PRO A 95 -10.59 -2.17 -9.20
N ASP A 96 -9.76 -1.31 -8.61
CA ASP A 96 -8.55 -0.77 -9.21
C ASP A 96 -7.52 -0.36 -8.13
N TRP A 97 -6.26 -0.20 -8.54
CA TRP A 97 -5.15 0.14 -7.65
C TRP A 97 -5.29 1.53 -7.03
N ASP A 98 -5.85 2.50 -7.76
CA ASP A 98 -6.02 3.86 -7.25
C ASP A 98 -7.03 3.88 -6.10
N THR A 99 -8.15 3.15 -6.24
CA THR A 99 -9.13 3.00 -5.17
C THR A 99 -8.52 2.32 -3.94
N LEU A 100 -7.70 1.27 -4.13
CA LEU A 100 -6.98 0.61 -3.02
C LEU A 100 -6.01 1.56 -2.30
N TYR A 101 -5.23 2.35 -3.05
CA TYR A 101 -4.27 3.30 -2.49
C TYR A 101 -4.95 4.47 -1.79
N ALA A 102 -6.05 4.99 -2.34
CA ALA A 102 -6.85 6.02 -1.70
C ALA A 102 -7.44 5.53 -0.37
N ALA A 103 -8.01 4.32 -0.35
CA ALA A 103 -8.51 3.70 0.88
C ALA A 103 -7.40 3.48 1.93
N ARG A 104 -6.21 3.02 1.50
CA ARG A 104 -5.05 2.85 2.38
C ARG A 104 -4.63 4.18 3.02
N ILE A 105 -4.48 5.24 2.24
CA ILE A 105 -4.11 6.56 2.78
C ILE A 105 -5.20 7.13 3.68
N ALA A 106 -6.47 6.95 3.33
CA ALA A 106 -7.57 7.37 4.19
C ALA A 106 -7.51 6.64 5.55
N ARG A 107 -7.24 5.33 5.54
CA ARG A 107 -7.01 4.55 6.76
C ARG A 107 -5.84 5.10 7.57
N ASP A 108 -4.69 5.34 6.93
CA ASP A 108 -3.51 5.85 7.64
C ASP A 108 -3.75 7.26 8.22
N LEU A 109 -4.53 8.11 7.56
CA LEU A 109 -4.89 9.45 8.06
C LEU A 109 -5.90 9.38 9.23
N LEU A 110 -6.84 8.43 9.20
CA LEU A 110 -7.85 8.24 10.25
C LEU A 110 -7.28 7.56 11.50
N TRP A 111 -6.33 6.64 11.33
CA TRP A 111 -5.63 5.93 12.40
C TRP A 111 -4.15 6.26 12.33
N GLU A 112 -3.74 7.32 13.03
CA GLU A 112 -2.38 7.86 13.02
C GLU A 112 -1.29 6.84 13.39
N ASP A 113 -1.62 5.88 14.25
CA ASP A 113 -0.82 4.69 14.52
C ASP A 113 -1.48 3.48 13.85
N GLU A 114 -0.77 2.82 12.93
CA GLU A 114 -1.26 1.63 12.24
C GLU A 114 -1.67 0.51 13.22
N ARG A 115 -1.04 0.45 14.40
CA ARG A 115 -1.34 -0.54 15.45
C ARG A 115 -2.54 -0.18 16.32
N SER A 116 -3.16 0.99 16.11
CA SER A 116 -4.34 1.41 16.87
C SER A 116 -5.63 0.75 16.38
N ILE A 117 -5.61 0.11 15.20
CA ILE A 117 -6.74 -0.65 14.66
C ILE A 117 -6.72 -2.04 15.30
N ASN A 118 -7.86 -2.49 15.84
CA ASN A 118 -8.02 -3.90 16.22
C ASN A 118 -7.90 -4.79 14.97
N LEU A 119 -7.05 -5.81 15.02
CA LEU A 119 -6.81 -6.72 13.91
C LEU A 119 -8.08 -7.43 13.45
N ASP A 120 -9.00 -7.73 14.37
CA ASP A 120 -10.30 -8.36 14.07
C ASP A 120 -11.20 -7.47 13.21
N ASP A 121 -11.04 -6.14 13.30
CA ASP A 121 -11.83 -5.17 12.53
C ASP A 121 -11.10 -4.67 11.27
N PHE A 122 -9.82 -5.01 11.10
CA PHE A 122 -8.97 -4.41 10.07
C PHE A 122 -9.46 -4.66 8.65
N VAL A 123 -9.91 -5.90 8.35
CA VAL A 123 -10.44 -6.27 7.03
C VAL A 123 -11.74 -5.52 6.76
N ALA A 124 -12.67 -5.53 7.70
CA ALA A 124 -13.96 -4.84 7.57
C ALA A 124 -13.81 -3.31 7.42
N ILE A 125 -12.91 -2.68 8.19
CA ILE A 125 -12.58 -1.25 8.07
C ILE A 125 -11.98 -0.96 6.70
N SER A 126 -10.97 -1.73 6.29
CA SER A 126 -10.25 -1.48 5.04
C SER A 126 -11.17 -1.68 3.84
N GLN A 127 -11.99 -2.73 3.84
CA GLN A 127 -12.98 -2.97 2.79
C GLN A 127 -14.05 -1.88 2.77
N THR A 128 -14.53 -1.41 3.93
CA THR A 128 -15.49 -0.30 4.01
C THR A 128 -14.93 0.99 3.39
N LEU A 129 -13.64 1.30 3.60
CA LEU A 129 -12.99 2.44 2.95
C LEU A 129 -12.83 2.23 1.44
N VAL A 130 -12.50 1.02 1.00
CA VAL A 130 -12.48 0.67 -0.43
C VAL A 130 -13.86 0.87 -1.06
N ASP A 131 -14.90 0.39 -0.40
CA ASP A 131 -16.28 0.49 -0.86
C ASP A 131 -16.75 1.96 -0.93
N LEU A 132 -16.36 2.77 0.07
CA LEU A 132 -16.58 4.21 0.10
C LEU A 132 -16.00 4.89 -1.15
N PHE A 133 -14.73 4.63 -1.46
CA PHE A 133 -14.10 5.18 -2.65
C PHE A 133 -14.58 4.51 -3.95
N SER A 134 -15.14 3.30 -3.89
CA SER A 134 -15.72 2.62 -5.07
C SER A 134 -17.10 3.14 -5.45
N THR A 135 -17.74 3.96 -4.61
CA THR A 135 -19.08 4.49 -4.86
C THR A 135 -19.03 5.67 -5.84
N PRO A 136 -19.62 5.55 -7.04
CA PRO A 136 -19.67 6.65 -7.99
C PRO A 136 -20.57 7.77 -7.47
N ASP A 137 -20.20 9.02 -7.77
CA ASP A 137 -20.99 10.22 -7.42
C ASP A 137 -21.45 10.29 -5.96
N LEU A 138 -20.64 9.74 -5.06
CA LEU A 138 -20.93 9.70 -3.63
C LEU A 138 -21.06 11.13 -3.08
N VAL A 139 -20.08 11.99 -3.37
CA VAL A 139 -20.15 13.41 -3.03
C VAL A 139 -19.67 14.27 -4.20
N PRO A 140 -20.04 15.56 -4.26
CA PRO A 140 -19.46 16.47 -5.24
C PRO A 140 -17.93 16.43 -5.18
N LYS A 141 -17.27 16.35 -6.33
CA LYS A 141 -15.80 16.32 -6.44
C LYS A 141 -15.10 15.10 -5.79
N ILE A 142 -15.76 13.96 -5.62
CA ILE A 142 -15.13 12.72 -5.11
C ILE A 142 -13.82 12.35 -5.86
N ASN A 143 -13.78 12.54 -7.18
CA ASN A 143 -12.58 12.29 -7.99
C ASN A 143 -11.42 13.24 -7.64
N SER A 144 -11.72 14.48 -7.24
CA SER A 144 -10.70 15.40 -6.74
C SER A 144 -10.16 14.93 -5.39
N ILE A 145 -11.03 14.46 -4.49
CA ILE A 145 -10.63 13.92 -3.18
C ILE A 145 -9.69 12.72 -3.37
N LYS A 146 -10.07 11.77 -4.24
CA LYS A 146 -9.19 10.65 -4.63
C LYS A 146 -7.84 11.13 -5.13
N ARG A 147 -7.79 12.12 -6.03
CA ARG A 147 -6.51 12.65 -6.54
C ARG A 147 -5.61 13.22 -5.46
N HIS A 148 -6.14 13.91 -4.45
CA HIS A 148 -5.31 14.42 -3.34
C HIS A 148 -4.74 13.27 -2.50
N LEU A 149 -5.54 12.24 -2.20
CA LEU A 149 -5.08 11.04 -1.49
C LEU A 149 -4.00 10.29 -2.26
N LEU A 150 -4.18 10.12 -3.57
CA LEU A 150 -3.21 9.47 -4.47
C LEU A 150 -1.92 10.27 -4.63
N THR A 151 -2.03 11.60 -4.73
CA THR A 151 -0.86 12.50 -4.76
C THR A 151 -0.05 12.34 -3.48
N TYR A 152 -0.73 12.31 -2.33
CA TYR A 152 -0.06 12.10 -1.06
C TYR A 152 0.59 10.71 -0.97
N TYR A 153 -0.10 9.65 -1.42
CA TYR A 153 0.46 8.29 -1.52
C TYR A 153 1.77 8.27 -2.33
N SER A 154 1.75 8.80 -3.55
CA SER A 154 2.91 8.77 -4.46
C SER A 154 4.10 9.60 -3.92
N LEU A 155 3.81 10.71 -3.24
CA LEU A 155 4.84 11.53 -2.60
C LEU A 155 5.45 10.86 -1.37
N LEU A 156 4.68 10.10 -0.58
CA LEU A 156 5.22 9.27 0.50
C LEU A 156 6.18 8.20 -0.05
N GLU A 157 5.77 7.48 -1.09
CA GLU A 157 6.57 6.42 -1.71
C GLU A 157 7.89 6.97 -2.28
N SER A 158 7.82 8.09 -3.01
CA SER A 158 8.98 8.73 -3.64
C SER A 158 9.94 9.40 -2.62
N SER A 159 9.44 9.87 -1.48
CA SER A 159 10.25 10.48 -0.41
C SER A 159 10.79 9.48 0.62
N HIS A 160 10.34 8.22 0.57
CA HIS A 160 10.60 7.19 1.59
C HIS A 160 10.15 7.60 3.01
N LEU A 161 9.07 8.39 3.09
CA LEU A 161 8.41 8.74 4.33
C LEU A 161 7.14 7.90 4.46
N THR A 162 6.71 7.68 5.70
CA THR A 162 5.45 7.01 6.01
C THR A 162 4.55 7.97 6.76
N ASN A 163 3.22 7.82 6.64
CA ASN A 163 2.31 8.64 7.43
C ASN A 163 2.57 8.47 8.93
N ALA A 164 2.83 7.25 9.42
CA ALA A 164 3.20 6.99 10.82
C ALA A 164 4.46 7.77 11.28
N SER A 165 5.47 7.89 10.41
CA SER A 165 6.65 8.71 10.71
C SER A 165 6.34 10.21 10.74
N LEU A 166 5.31 10.66 10.03
CA LEU A 166 4.86 12.06 10.01
C LEU A 166 3.91 12.38 11.16
N SER A 167 3.04 11.45 11.55
CA SER A 167 2.08 11.60 12.65
C SER A 167 2.77 11.54 14.02
N SER A 168 3.79 10.70 14.18
CA SER A 168 4.63 10.65 15.39
C SER A 168 5.42 11.93 15.62
N LEU A 169 5.56 12.78 14.61
CA LEU A 169 6.22 14.06 14.75
C LEU A 169 5.23 15.11 15.22
N PRO A 170 5.62 15.92 16.21
CA PRO A 170 4.78 16.98 16.70
C PRO A 170 4.82 18.20 15.75
N LEU A 171 4.33 17.99 14.54
CA LEU A 171 4.14 19.02 13.56
C LEU A 171 2.94 19.90 13.99
N PRO A 172 2.93 21.20 13.67
CA PRO A 172 1.75 22.04 13.85
C PRO A 172 0.53 21.36 13.23
N ARG A 173 -0.64 21.45 13.88
CA ARG A 173 -1.86 20.80 13.37
C ARG A 173 -2.29 21.38 12.01
N SER A 174 -1.98 22.66 11.75
CA SER A 174 -2.01 23.25 10.41
C SER A 174 -0.59 23.21 9.80
N LEU A 175 -0.36 22.25 8.90
CA LEU A 175 0.87 22.13 8.13
C LEU A 175 0.74 22.91 6.81
N ASP A 176 0.28 24.16 6.87
CA ASP A 176 0.12 24.98 5.66
C ASP A 176 1.51 25.21 5.03
N PRO A 177 1.76 24.71 3.80
CA PRO A 177 3.03 24.85 3.10
C PRO A 177 3.30 26.26 2.59
N ASN A 178 2.26 27.11 2.51
CA ASN A 178 2.37 28.48 2.01
C ASN A 178 2.79 29.45 3.13
N ARG A 179 2.51 29.10 4.38
CA ARG A 179 2.95 29.86 5.56
C ARG A 179 4.35 29.39 6.01
N PRO A 180 5.31 30.30 6.25
CA PRO A 180 6.60 29.91 6.81
C PRO A 180 6.35 29.25 8.17
N THR A 181 6.86 28.02 8.35
CA THR A 181 6.72 27.31 9.63
C THR A 181 7.30 28.17 10.76
N PRO A 182 6.52 28.47 11.82
CA PRO A 182 6.95 29.40 12.86
C PRO A 182 8.14 28.81 13.62
N LEU A 183 9.07 29.65 14.11
CA LEU A 183 10.31 29.22 14.78
C LEU A 183 10.10 28.16 15.89
N PRO A 184 9.07 28.23 16.75
CA PRO A 184 8.79 27.19 17.74
C PRO A 184 8.57 25.79 17.14
N SER A 185 7.93 25.71 15.97
CA SER A 185 7.72 24.43 15.28
C SER A 185 9.02 23.85 14.70
N ARG A 186 9.93 24.72 14.25
CA ARG A 186 11.27 24.34 13.76
C ARG A 186 12.19 23.89 14.89
N LEU A 187 12.10 24.54 16.05
CA LEU A 187 12.84 24.16 17.25
C LEU A 187 12.34 22.82 17.80
N ARG A 188 11.04 22.52 17.69
CA ARG A 188 10.46 21.24 18.10
C ARG A 188 10.89 20.06 17.21
N THR A 189 11.05 20.28 15.89
CA THR A 189 11.62 19.24 15.02
C THR A 189 13.10 19.00 15.32
N LEU A 190 13.84 20.06 15.66
CA LEU A 190 15.23 19.95 16.13
C LEU A 190 15.32 19.21 17.47
N SER A 191 14.48 19.53 18.46
CA SER A 191 14.51 18.87 19.77
C SER A 191 14.23 17.37 19.68
N MET A 192 13.36 16.95 18.76
CA MET A 192 13.11 15.54 18.50
C MET A 192 14.32 14.85 17.87
N LEU A 193 14.98 15.50 16.89
CA LEU A 193 16.22 14.96 16.33
C LEU A 193 17.28 14.78 17.42
N VAL A 194 17.43 15.75 18.32
CA VAL A 194 18.34 15.66 19.47
C VAL A 194 17.94 14.49 20.39
N ALA A 195 16.66 14.36 20.72
CA ALA A 195 16.17 13.27 21.59
C ALA A 195 16.42 11.89 20.98
N GLU A 196 16.11 11.69 19.70
CA GLU A 196 16.36 10.44 18.99
C GLU A 196 17.87 10.18 18.82
N SER A 197 18.68 11.22 18.61
CA SER A 197 20.14 11.09 18.55
C SER A 197 20.72 10.65 19.89
N LEU A 198 20.22 11.21 21.00
CA LEU A 198 20.63 10.83 22.35
C LEU A 198 20.20 9.41 22.69
N SER A 199 18.97 9.01 22.32
CA SER A 199 18.48 7.64 22.45
C SER A 199 19.38 6.65 21.69
N MET A 200 19.77 6.99 20.46
CA MET A 200 20.69 6.17 19.67
C MET A 200 22.12 6.15 20.22
N LEU A 201 22.60 7.26 20.79
CA LEU A 201 23.93 7.33 21.41
C LEU A 201 24.08 6.34 22.57
N VAL A 202 23.02 6.13 23.35
CA VAL A 202 23.00 5.18 24.47
C VAL A 202 22.84 3.74 23.99
N ARG A 203 21.99 3.49 22.99
CA ARG A 203 21.64 2.12 22.56
C ARG A 203 22.63 1.52 21.58
N LEU A 204 23.23 2.32 20.70
CA LEU A 204 24.13 1.82 19.66
C LEU A 204 25.36 1.10 20.22
N PRO A 205 26.04 1.57 21.29
CA PRO A 205 27.16 0.83 21.90
C PRO A 205 26.75 -0.56 22.39
N LEU A 206 25.52 -0.71 22.90
CA LEU A 206 24.99 -2.00 23.37
C LEU A 206 24.63 -2.94 22.20
N PHE A 207 24.29 -2.36 21.04
CA PHE A 207 23.86 -3.11 19.87
C PHE A 207 24.93 -3.28 18.78
N ILE A 208 26.09 -2.61 18.90
CA ILE A 208 27.11 -2.60 17.85
C ILE A 208 27.67 -3.99 17.57
N VAL A 209 27.88 -4.81 18.60
CA VAL A 209 28.40 -6.17 18.45
C VAL A 209 27.39 -7.05 17.72
N PRO A 210 26.11 -7.18 18.16
CA PRO A 210 25.08 -7.86 17.37
C PRO A 210 24.94 -7.33 15.95
N LEU A 211 24.97 -6.01 15.76
CA LEU A 211 24.83 -5.37 14.46
C LEU A 211 25.96 -5.80 13.51
N LEU A 212 27.21 -5.77 13.95
CA LEU A 212 28.37 -6.15 13.12
C LEU A 212 28.32 -7.63 12.75
N VAL A 213 27.98 -8.50 13.70
CA VAL A 213 27.87 -9.95 13.44
C VAL A 213 26.74 -10.25 12.44
N HIS A 214 25.61 -9.54 12.52
CA HIS A 214 24.47 -9.72 11.60
C HIS A 214 24.55 -8.90 10.31
N ALA A 215 25.51 -7.97 10.19
CA ALA A 215 25.64 -7.08 9.04
C ALA A 215 25.73 -7.82 7.69
N PRO A 216 26.48 -8.94 7.55
CA PRO A 216 26.50 -9.72 6.31
C PRO A 216 25.12 -10.26 5.93
N VAL A 217 24.34 -10.75 6.91
CA VAL A 217 22.99 -11.26 6.69
C VAL A 217 22.07 -10.15 6.16
N TYR A 218 22.12 -8.97 6.78
CA TYR A 218 21.35 -7.82 6.33
C TYR A 218 21.74 -7.34 4.94
N PHE A 219 23.04 -7.32 4.65
CA PHE A 219 23.56 -6.90 3.36
C PHE A 219 23.13 -7.85 2.24
N VAL A 220 23.35 -9.16 2.41
CA VAL A 220 23.01 -10.17 1.39
C VAL A 220 21.49 -10.32 1.26
N GLY A 221 20.73 -10.27 2.35
CA GLY A 221 19.26 -10.25 2.27
C GLY A 221 18.75 -9.05 1.46
N ARG A 222 19.39 -7.89 1.61
CA ARG A 222 19.07 -6.70 0.81
C ARG A 222 19.50 -6.84 -0.65
N LEU A 223 20.61 -7.51 -0.93
CA LEU A 223 21.05 -7.80 -2.30
C LEU A 223 20.09 -8.79 -2.98
N GLY A 224 19.67 -9.84 -2.28
CA GLY A 224 18.69 -10.82 -2.76
C GLY A 224 17.34 -10.20 -3.08
N ALA A 225 16.89 -9.24 -2.27
CA ALA A 225 15.69 -8.46 -2.56
C ALA A 225 15.82 -7.61 -3.85
N LYS A 226 17.02 -7.13 -4.19
CA LYS A 226 17.25 -6.36 -5.41
C LYS A 226 17.31 -7.22 -6.68
N LEU A 227 17.43 -8.54 -6.55
CA LEU A 227 17.41 -9.43 -7.70
C LEU A 227 16.03 -9.45 -8.39
N VAL A 228 14.97 -9.14 -7.65
CA VAL A 228 13.60 -9.10 -8.16
C VAL A 228 12.92 -7.82 -7.65
N GLU A 229 12.93 -6.75 -8.46
CA GLU A 229 12.42 -5.44 -8.03
C GLU A 229 10.88 -5.32 -8.10
N ASP A 230 10.24 -6.08 -9.00
CA ASP A 230 8.82 -5.86 -9.36
C ASP A 230 7.84 -6.81 -8.62
N GLU A 231 8.34 -7.83 -7.93
CA GLU A 231 7.52 -8.82 -7.21
C GLU A 231 7.87 -8.84 -5.72
N GLU A 232 7.05 -8.18 -4.90
CA GLU A 232 7.28 -8.09 -3.45
C GLU A 232 7.31 -9.46 -2.74
N GLU A 233 6.57 -10.44 -3.26
CA GLU A 233 6.55 -11.82 -2.75
C GLU A 233 7.91 -12.49 -2.92
N THR A 234 8.44 -12.41 -4.14
CA THR A 234 9.75 -12.94 -4.49
C THR A 234 10.87 -12.21 -3.74
N GLN A 235 10.72 -10.91 -3.46
CA GLN A 235 11.64 -10.20 -2.57
C GLN A 235 11.65 -10.76 -1.15
N ALA A 236 10.47 -11.02 -0.57
CA ALA A 236 10.35 -11.59 0.77
C ALA A 236 10.93 -13.01 0.80
N GLN A 237 10.59 -13.84 -0.20
CA GLN A 237 11.14 -15.18 -0.36
C GLN A 237 12.67 -15.17 -0.45
N ASN A 238 13.25 -14.31 -1.29
CA ASN A 238 14.69 -14.17 -1.42
C ASN A 238 15.33 -13.76 -0.10
N LYS A 239 14.76 -12.78 0.62
CA LYS A 239 15.25 -12.40 1.96
C LYS A 239 15.24 -13.57 2.93
N VAL A 240 14.19 -14.39 2.93
CA VAL A 240 14.10 -15.58 3.79
C VAL A 240 15.16 -16.61 3.39
N VAL A 241 15.28 -16.96 2.11
CA VAL A 241 16.23 -17.97 1.63
C VAL A 241 17.67 -17.55 1.92
N PHE A 242 18.08 -16.35 1.46
CA PHE A 242 19.44 -15.86 1.67
C PHE A 242 19.72 -15.59 3.14
N GLY A 243 18.76 -15.01 3.86
CA GLY A 243 18.88 -14.70 5.27
C GLY A 243 19.02 -15.95 6.13
N LEU A 244 18.13 -16.93 5.95
CA LEU A 244 18.14 -18.18 6.71
C LEU A 244 19.40 -18.99 6.45
N LEU A 245 19.80 -19.14 5.18
CA LEU A 245 21.03 -19.87 4.83
C LEU A 245 22.26 -19.25 5.48
N LEU A 246 22.40 -17.92 5.42
CA LEU A 246 23.52 -17.22 6.06
C LEU A 246 23.45 -17.27 7.58
N LEU A 247 22.26 -17.22 8.18
CA LEU A 247 22.10 -17.37 9.62
C LEU A 247 22.53 -18.75 10.09
N ILE A 248 22.14 -19.81 9.38
CA ILE A 248 22.56 -21.20 9.69
C ILE A 248 24.08 -21.31 9.61
N LEU A 249 24.70 -20.80 8.55
CA LEU A 249 26.16 -20.83 8.39
C LEU A 249 26.84 -20.00 9.48
N MET A 250 26.40 -18.76 9.71
CA MET A 250 27.00 -17.86 10.70
C MET A 250 26.90 -18.41 12.11
N TYR A 251 25.71 -18.79 12.58
CA TYR A 251 25.52 -19.34 13.92
C TYR A 251 26.18 -20.72 14.08
N GLY A 252 26.15 -21.55 13.05
CA GLY A 252 26.86 -22.82 13.02
C GLY A 252 28.37 -22.64 13.15
N SER A 253 28.96 -21.74 12.36
CA SER A 253 30.40 -21.43 12.43
C SER A 253 30.79 -20.83 13.79
N ILE A 254 29.99 -19.92 14.36
CA ILE A 254 30.24 -19.36 15.70
C ILE A 254 30.18 -20.47 16.76
N GLY A 255 29.17 -21.34 16.70
CA GLY A 255 29.03 -22.46 17.63
C GLY A 255 30.20 -23.43 17.57
N VAL A 256 30.61 -23.85 16.37
CA VAL A 256 31.78 -24.73 16.17
C VAL A 256 33.07 -24.05 16.63
N PHE A 257 33.26 -22.77 16.33
CA PHE A 257 34.43 -22.01 16.77
C PHE A 257 34.53 -21.93 18.30
N LEU A 258 33.43 -21.62 18.99
CA LEU A 258 33.39 -21.59 20.45
C LEU A 258 33.61 -22.97 21.06
N TRP A 259 33.04 -24.02 20.45
CA TRP A 259 33.27 -25.39 20.90
C TRP A 259 34.73 -25.82 20.73
N ALA A 260 35.38 -25.40 19.64
CA ALA A 260 36.80 -25.61 19.40
C ALA A 260 37.66 -24.90 20.46
N MET A 261 37.31 -23.66 20.83
CA MET A 261 37.97 -22.91 21.92
C MET A 261 37.83 -23.60 23.28
N LEU A 262 36.80 -24.45 23.44
CA LEU A 262 36.54 -25.29 24.63
C LEU A 262 36.98 -26.75 24.43
N TRP A 263 37.97 -26.97 23.55
CA TRP A 263 38.63 -28.25 23.26
C TRP A 263 37.70 -29.39 22.87
N TYR A 264 36.59 -29.08 22.20
CA TYR A 264 35.62 -30.08 21.73
C TYR A 264 35.02 -30.97 22.82
N THR A 265 35.02 -30.52 24.07
CA THR A 265 34.43 -31.27 25.18
C THR A 265 32.89 -31.26 25.13
N PRO A 266 32.18 -32.28 25.66
CA PRO A 266 30.71 -32.27 25.72
C PRO A 266 30.16 -31.08 26.52
N ALA A 267 30.81 -30.73 27.64
CA ALA A 267 30.47 -29.53 28.41
C ALA A 267 30.68 -28.25 27.59
N GLY A 268 31.78 -28.18 26.83
CA GLY A 268 32.05 -27.08 25.91
C GLY A 268 30.99 -26.92 24.81
N ALA A 269 30.46 -28.04 24.28
CA ALA A 269 29.38 -28.02 23.29
C ALA A 269 28.10 -27.37 23.86
N LEU A 270 27.71 -27.74 25.09
CA LEU A 270 26.55 -27.16 25.77
C LEU A 270 26.74 -25.66 26.04
N LEU A 271 27.93 -25.24 26.46
CA LEU A 271 28.25 -23.84 26.68
C LEU A 271 28.22 -23.03 25.38
N ALA A 272 28.80 -23.55 24.29
CA ALA A 272 28.78 -22.91 22.98
C ALA A 272 27.35 -22.77 22.43
N ALA A 273 26.54 -23.83 22.54
CA ALA A 273 25.13 -23.80 22.14
C ALA A 273 24.32 -22.80 22.97
N GLY A 274 24.53 -22.78 24.29
CA GLY A 274 23.92 -21.81 25.20
C GLY A 274 24.29 -20.37 24.85
N PHE A 275 25.57 -20.11 24.56
CA PHE A 275 26.04 -18.80 24.12
C PHE A 275 25.38 -18.35 22.82
N VAL A 276 25.37 -19.22 21.79
CA VAL A 276 24.72 -18.92 20.50
C VAL A 276 23.23 -18.60 20.69
N PHE A 277 22.53 -19.40 21.50
CA PHE A 277 21.12 -19.15 21.82
C PHE A 277 20.91 -17.80 22.53
N LEU A 278 21.71 -17.50 23.55
CA LEU A 278 21.62 -16.24 24.29
C LEU A 278 21.98 -15.04 23.42
N PHE A 279 22.97 -15.16 22.54
CA PHE A 279 23.34 -14.11 21.59
C PHE A 279 22.23 -13.83 20.57
N ALA A 280 21.62 -14.89 20.03
CA ALA A 280 20.46 -14.76 19.15
C ALA A 280 19.27 -14.10 19.86
N LYS A 281 19.00 -14.49 21.11
CA LYS A 281 17.98 -13.87 21.96
C LYS A 281 18.28 -12.38 22.21
N TYR A 282 19.52 -12.05 22.59
CA TYR A 282 19.97 -10.69 22.83
C TYR A 282 19.80 -9.79 21.60
N HIS A 283 20.20 -10.29 20.42
CA HIS A 283 19.98 -9.61 19.15
C HIS A 283 18.48 -9.36 18.89
N ASN A 284 17.65 -10.40 19.02
CA ASN A 284 16.22 -10.33 18.72
C ASN A 284 15.44 -9.42 19.68
N THR A 285 15.88 -9.28 20.92
CA THR A 285 15.29 -8.34 21.88
C THR A 285 15.61 -6.88 21.57
N LEU A 286 16.79 -6.60 21.00
CA LEU A 286 17.27 -5.23 20.78
C LEU A 286 16.97 -4.69 19.37
N ILE A 287 16.86 -5.55 18.36
CA ILE A 287 16.75 -5.12 16.96
C ILE A 287 15.50 -4.26 16.70
N ASN A 288 14.38 -4.55 17.35
CA ASN A 288 13.09 -3.90 17.10
C ASN A 288 13.18 -2.42 17.43
N ASP A 289 13.60 -2.12 18.65
CA ASP A 289 13.65 -0.77 19.16
C ASP A 289 14.72 0.03 18.43
N ASN A 290 15.90 -0.57 18.21
CA ASN A 290 16.98 0.08 17.47
C ASN A 290 16.55 0.41 16.03
N TYR A 291 15.82 -0.49 15.38
CA TYR A 291 15.28 -0.27 14.04
C TYR A 291 14.24 0.86 14.01
N GLU A 292 13.31 0.90 14.97
CA GLU A 292 12.30 1.95 15.04
C GLU A 292 12.89 3.33 15.36
N HIS A 293 13.82 3.41 16.31
CA HIS A 293 14.55 4.66 16.60
C HIS A 293 15.40 5.11 15.41
N ALA A 294 16.09 4.19 14.72
CA ALA A 294 16.83 4.54 13.50
C ALA A 294 15.90 5.09 12.40
N LYS A 295 14.71 4.52 12.23
CA LYS A 295 13.69 5.05 11.30
C LYS A 295 13.22 6.44 11.69
N ARG A 296 12.88 6.65 12.96
CA ARG A 296 12.45 7.96 13.48
C ARG A 296 13.53 9.01 13.33
N LEU A 297 14.79 8.66 13.62
CA LEU A 297 15.94 9.53 13.42
C LEU A 297 16.10 9.93 11.95
N VAL A 298 16.03 8.95 11.02
CA VAL A 298 16.13 9.22 9.58
C VAL A 298 14.95 10.08 9.09
N ALA A 299 13.74 9.83 9.57
CA ALA A 299 12.56 10.63 9.23
C ALA A 299 12.68 12.07 9.77
N ALA A 300 13.04 12.22 11.05
CA ALA A 300 13.27 13.50 11.71
C ALA A 300 14.36 14.31 10.99
N TRP A 301 15.47 13.65 10.62
CA TRP A 301 16.54 14.28 9.84
C TRP A 301 16.04 14.77 8.47
N ARG A 302 15.33 13.92 7.73
CA ARG A 302 14.77 14.31 6.42
C ARG A 302 13.84 15.51 6.54
N ILE A 303 13.00 15.51 7.57
CA ILE A 303 12.03 16.57 7.80
C ILE A 303 12.70 17.85 8.26
N LEU A 304 13.71 17.76 9.13
CA LEU A 304 14.53 18.90 9.52
C LEU A 304 15.18 19.53 8.28
N VAL A 305 15.88 18.73 7.46
CA VAL A 305 16.51 19.22 6.24
C VAL A 305 15.46 19.82 5.29
N GLY A 306 14.30 19.19 5.10
CA GLY A 306 13.27 19.69 4.20
C GLY A 306 12.57 20.96 4.69
N VAL A 307 12.36 21.11 6.00
CA VAL A 307 11.74 22.30 6.59
C VAL A 307 12.71 23.47 6.60
N TRP A 308 13.99 23.22 6.93
CA TRP A 308 15.03 24.24 7.05
C TRP A 308 15.73 24.60 5.72
N ALA A 309 15.64 23.76 4.69
CA ALA A 309 16.22 24.03 3.38
C ALA A 309 15.64 25.31 2.73
N PRO A 310 16.39 26.05 1.90
CA PRO A 310 15.82 27.16 1.13
C PRO A 310 14.69 26.72 0.17
N LYS A 311 13.71 27.60 -0.11
CA LYS A 311 12.58 27.32 -1.06
C LYS A 311 13.05 26.95 -2.47
N HIS A 312 14.17 27.51 -2.94
CA HIS A 312 14.71 27.19 -4.26
C HIS A 312 15.25 25.75 -4.39
N TRP A 313 15.40 25.01 -3.28
CA TRP A 313 15.76 23.58 -3.32
C TRP A 313 14.57 22.68 -3.65
N ASP A 314 13.35 23.19 -3.52
CA ASP A 314 12.15 22.42 -3.82
C ASP A 314 12.11 22.07 -5.33
N LEU A 315 11.40 20.98 -5.66
CA LEU A 315 11.15 20.67 -7.06
C LEU A 315 10.15 21.67 -7.65
N SER A 316 10.38 22.11 -8.89
CA SER A 316 9.38 22.86 -9.65
C SER A 316 8.12 22.00 -9.82
N LEU A 317 6.95 22.64 -9.95
CA LEU A 317 5.68 21.93 -10.12
C LEU A 317 5.69 20.98 -11.34
N THR A 318 6.36 21.39 -12.42
CA THR A 318 6.55 20.56 -13.62
C THR A 318 7.41 19.31 -13.34
N ALA A 319 8.49 19.46 -12.57
CA ALA A 319 9.33 18.33 -12.17
C ALA A 319 8.67 17.46 -11.09
N LEU A 320 7.75 18.01 -10.30
CA LEU A 320 6.98 17.30 -9.29
C LEU A 320 5.91 16.40 -9.91
N ALA A 321 5.30 16.81 -11.02
CA ALA A 321 4.17 16.12 -11.65
C ALA A 321 4.42 14.61 -11.86
N GLN A 322 5.64 14.22 -12.24
CA GLN A 322 6.03 12.81 -12.43
C GLN A 322 5.96 11.95 -11.15
N TYR A 323 5.94 12.57 -9.96
CA TYR A 323 5.89 11.91 -8.65
C TYR A 323 4.54 12.11 -7.94
N THR A 324 3.54 12.63 -8.63
CA THR A 324 2.18 12.81 -8.07
C THR A 324 1.23 11.67 -8.43
N ILE A 325 1.64 10.79 -9.35
CA ILE A 325 0.85 9.66 -9.83
C ILE A 325 1.40 8.38 -9.18
N PRO A 326 0.57 7.54 -8.56
CA PRO A 326 1.01 6.29 -7.94
C PRO A 326 1.55 5.33 -9.00
N ARG A 327 2.46 4.44 -8.57
CA ARG A 327 2.93 3.34 -9.42
C ARG A 327 1.93 2.20 -9.36
N VAL A 328 1.42 1.84 -10.53
CA VAL A 328 0.58 0.65 -10.70
C VAL A 328 1.50 -0.56 -10.95
N PRO A 329 1.42 -1.63 -10.14
CA PRO A 329 2.16 -2.86 -10.38
C PRO A 329 1.81 -3.44 -11.75
N PRO A 330 2.76 -4.10 -12.44
CA PRO A 330 2.48 -4.77 -13.70
C PRO A 330 1.42 -5.87 -13.51
N GLU A 331 0.58 -6.06 -14.53
CA GLU A 331 -0.40 -7.15 -14.52
C GLU A 331 0.31 -8.50 -14.48
N ASN A 332 -0.25 -9.44 -13.71
CA ASN A 332 0.31 -10.78 -13.61
C ASN A 332 0.07 -11.54 -14.94
N PRO A 333 1.13 -12.00 -15.64
CA PRO A 333 1.00 -12.68 -16.92
C PRO A 333 0.30 -14.05 -16.82
N TRP A 334 0.11 -14.58 -15.62
CA TRP A 334 -0.52 -15.87 -15.35
C TRP A 334 -2.00 -15.75 -14.97
N ILE A 335 -2.56 -14.53 -14.96
CA ILE A 335 -3.98 -14.31 -14.67
C ILE A 335 -4.70 -13.98 -15.97
N ASP A 336 -5.63 -14.86 -16.36
CA ASP A 336 -6.49 -14.63 -17.51
C ASP A 336 -7.65 -13.72 -17.09
N ARG A 337 -7.64 -12.46 -17.52
CA ARG A 337 -8.80 -11.56 -17.36
C ARG A 337 -9.62 -11.53 -18.66
N PRO A 338 -10.94 -11.76 -18.61
CA PRO A 338 -11.78 -11.46 -19.76
C PRO A 338 -11.70 -9.96 -20.04
N ARG A 339 -11.35 -9.58 -21.27
CA ARG A 339 -11.27 -8.17 -21.70
C ARG A 339 -12.68 -7.57 -21.74
N THR A 340 -13.17 -7.05 -20.62
CA THR A 340 -14.39 -6.23 -20.59
C THR A 340 -14.12 -4.90 -21.29
N LYS A 341 -14.96 -4.57 -22.28
CA LYS A 341 -14.90 -3.33 -23.07
C LYS A 341 -15.45 -2.15 -22.25
N SER A 342 -14.63 -1.53 -21.40
CA SER A 342 -14.82 -0.18 -20.82
C SER A 342 -13.53 0.20 -20.09
N SER A 343 -12.74 1.22 -20.39
CA SER A 343 -12.95 2.54 -20.99
C SER A 343 -11.65 3.04 -21.64
N PRO A 344 -11.70 4.05 -22.53
CA PRO A 344 -10.53 4.63 -23.18
C PRO A 344 -9.84 5.71 -22.33
N THR A 345 -8.58 5.99 -22.71
CA THR A 345 -7.81 7.26 -22.59
C THR A 345 -6.63 7.25 -21.61
N THR A 346 -5.44 6.97 -22.14
CA THR A 346 -4.21 7.70 -21.78
C THR A 346 -3.69 8.38 -23.05
N PRO A 347 -3.45 9.71 -23.07
CA PRO A 347 -2.89 10.37 -24.24
C PRO A 347 -1.36 10.36 -24.24
N ASN A 348 -0.84 10.04 -25.43
CA ASN A 348 0.37 10.54 -26.10
C ASN A 348 1.76 10.05 -25.67
N SER A 349 2.36 9.28 -26.58
CA SER A 349 3.75 9.45 -27.02
C SER A 349 3.74 9.59 -28.55
N PRO A 350 4.40 10.59 -29.16
CA PRO A 350 4.37 10.76 -30.62
C PRO A 350 5.47 9.91 -31.26
N THR A 351 5.12 9.15 -32.29
CA THR A 351 6.09 8.67 -33.30
C THR A 351 5.47 8.87 -34.68
N PRO A 352 6.21 9.43 -35.65
CA PRO A 352 5.66 9.79 -36.94
C PRO A 352 5.48 8.57 -37.85
N SER A 353 4.52 8.73 -38.73
CA SER A 353 4.05 7.87 -39.81
C SER A 353 5.11 7.46 -40.84
N SER A 354 5.04 6.21 -41.29
CA SER A 354 5.19 5.88 -42.72
C SER A 354 4.43 4.59 -43.08
N SER A 355 3.82 4.64 -44.26
CA SER A 355 2.80 3.77 -44.87
C SER A 355 3.40 2.55 -45.62
N PRO A 356 2.58 1.63 -46.17
CA PRO A 356 2.81 0.17 -46.15
C PRO A 356 3.15 -0.48 -47.51
N THR A 357 3.67 -1.72 -47.49
CA THR A 357 3.49 -2.73 -48.56
C THR A 357 3.64 -4.17 -48.00
N PRO A 358 2.88 -5.19 -48.48
CA PRO A 358 2.75 -6.51 -47.85
C PRO A 358 3.46 -7.66 -48.61
N THR A 359 3.83 -8.76 -47.93
CA THR A 359 3.74 -10.19 -48.38
C THR A 359 4.34 -11.16 -47.31
N PRO A 360 4.06 -12.49 -47.35
CA PRO A 360 3.78 -13.30 -46.16
C PRO A 360 4.76 -14.46 -45.89
N GLN A 361 4.47 -15.21 -44.80
CA GLN A 361 4.99 -16.53 -44.37
C GLN A 361 6.25 -16.54 -43.50
N SER A 362 6.13 -16.95 -42.23
CA SER A 362 6.31 -18.36 -41.82
C SER A 362 6.22 -18.51 -40.29
N LEU A 363 5.91 -19.74 -39.88
CA LEU A 363 5.73 -20.22 -38.52
C LEU A 363 6.93 -19.94 -37.60
N SER A 364 6.67 -19.60 -36.33
CA SER A 364 7.66 -19.74 -35.25
C SER A 364 7.01 -19.80 -33.85
N PRO A 365 7.65 -20.48 -32.89
CA PRO A 365 7.06 -21.01 -31.66
C PRO A 365 7.03 -19.99 -30.51
N LYS A 366 6.19 -20.28 -29.50
CA LYS A 366 6.16 -19.58 -28.19
C LYS A 366 7.55 -19.59 -27.56
N ALA A 367 8.21 -18.44 -27.55
CA ALA A 367 9.43 -18.18 -26.77
C ALA A 367 9.31 -16.80 -26.10
N GLY A 368 9.82 -16.72 -24.87
CA GLY A 368 9.55 -15.69 -23.88
C GLY A 368 9.67 -14.25 -24.35
N THR A 369 8.72 -13.44 -23.91
CA THR A 369 8.69 -12.00 -24.15
C THR A 369 9.85 -11.33 -23.40
N PRO A 370 10.65 -10.45 -24.04
CA PRO A 370 11.63 -9.66 -23.35
C PRO A 370 10.91 -8.63 -22.47
N SER A 371 11.27 -8.54 -21.19
CA SER A 371 10.74 -7.49 -20.30
C SER A 371 10.99 -6.13 -20.96
N SER A 372 9.94 -5.39 -21.28
CA SER A 372 10.09 -3.99 -21.67
C SER A 372 10.71 -3.26 -20.49
N LYS A 373 12.01 -2.94 -20.58
CA LYS A 373 12.73 -2.14 -19.59
C LYS A 373 12.14 -0.74 -19.60
N THR A 374 11.07 -0.52 -18.83
CA THR A 374 10.59 0.83 -18.51
C THR A 374 11.78 1.59 -17.93
N ARG A 375 12.18 2.65 -18.64
CA ARG A 375 13.35 3.46 -18.28
C ARG A 375 13.15 3.98 -16.86
N LYS A 376 13.95 3.45 -15.92
CA LYS A 376 13.87 3.73 -14.48
C LYS A 376 13.84 5.25 -14.25
N GLN A 377 12.71 5.79 -13.81
CA GLN A 377 12.65 7.20 -13.38
C GLN A 377 13.58 7.36 -12.18
N ARG A 378 14.61 8.20 -12.32
CA ARG A 378 15.50 8.56 -11.21
C ARG A 378 14.66 9.24 -10.12
N ARG A 379 14.69 8.68 -8.92
CA ARG A 379 13.99 9.25 -7.76
C ARG A 379 14.76 10.50 -7.30
N PRO A 380 14.09 11.59 -6.93
CA PRO A 380 14.77 12.78 -6.48
C PRO A 380 15.24 12.57 -5.03
N PRO A 381 16.25 13.32 -4.58
CA PRO A 381 16.64 13.28 -3.18
C PRO A 381 15.47 13.73 -2.31
N SER A 382 15.13 12.92 -1.31
CA SER A 382 13.92 13.09 -0.47
C SER A 382 13.78 14.50 0.10
N ARG A 383 14.90 15.16 0.44
CA ARG A 383 14.95 16.55 0.91
C ARG A 383 14.21 17.56 0.03
N ARG A 384 14.12 17.33 -1.28
CA ARG A 384 13.42 18.22 -2.23
C ARG A 384 11.91 17.96 -2.34
N LEU A 385 11.44 16.86 -1.75
CA LEU A 385 10.03 16.44 -1.76
C LEU A 385 9.33 16.72 -0.44
N VAL A 386 10.04 16.87 0.67
CA VAL A 386 9.46 16.94 2.02
C VAL A 386 8.36 18.00 2.12
N ARG A 387 8.57 19.22 1.63
CA ARG A 387 7.54 20.27 1.68
C ARG A 387 6.31 19.93 0.85
N HIS A 388 6.52 19.34 -0.32
CA HIS A 388 5.44 18.84 -1.18
C HIS A 388 4.66 17.69 -0.51
N VAL A 389 5.35 16.80 0.22
CA VAL A 389 4.73 15.74 1.03
C VAL A 389 3.89 16.34 2.15
N LEU A 390 4.41 17.33 2.88
CA LEU A 390 3.69 17.99 3.97
C LEU A 390 2.46 18.74 3.44
N ARG A 391 2.60 19.43 2.30
CA ARG A 391 1.49 20.05 1.56
C ARG A 391 0.41 19.03 1.20
N ALA A 392 0.81 17.97 0.50
CA ALA A 392 -0.10 16.93 0.04
C ALA A 392 -0.80 16.23 1.21
N ARG A 393 -0.13 16.08 2.36
CA ARG A 393 -0.74 15.55 3.58
C ARG A 393 -1.90 16.43 4.06
N VAL A 394 -1.71 17.76 4.12
CA VAL A 394 -2.78 18.69 4.53
C VAL A 394 -3.91 18.72 3.51
N GLU A 395 -3.59 18.80 2.23
CA GLU A 395 -4.61 18.79 1.18
C GLU A 395 -5.41 17.49 1.18
N ALA A 396 -4.76 16.34 1.38
CA ALA A 396 -5.40 15.04 1.52
C ALA A 396 -6.26 14.94 2.80
N ALA A 397 -5.74 15.40 3.94
CA ALA A 397 -6.47 15.43 5.21
C ALA A 397 -7.72 16.34 5.12
N LYS A 398 -7.57 17.52 4.52
CA LYS A 398 -8.65 18.47 4.26
C LYS A 398 -9.70 17.87 3.32
N ALA A 399 -9.27 17.29 2.21
CA ALA A 399 -10.17 16.65 1.25
C ALA A 399 -10.95 15.48 1.89
N LEU A 400 -10.29 14.68 2.74
CA LEU A 400 -10.92 13.60 3.49
C LEU A 400 -11.88 14.12 4.57
N GLY A 401 -11.51 15.21 5.28
CA GLY A 401 -12.41 15.89 6.21
C GLY A 401 -13.67 16.39 5.51
N THR A 402 -13.53 17.06 4.36
CA THR A 402 -14.69 17.52 3.57
C THR A 402 -15.57 16.38 3.06
N LEU A 403 -14.99 15.21 2.77
CA LEU A 403 -15.76 14.01 2.40
C LEU A 403 -16.68 13.62 3.55
N PHE A 404 -16.13 13.50 4.76
CA PHE A 404 -16.91 13.07 5.93
C PHE A 404 -17.93 14.12 6.35
N GLU A 405 -17.58 15.41 6.31
CA GLU A 405 -18.52 16.50 6.57
C GLU A 405 -19.70 16.47 5.59
N GLN A 406 -19.44 16.29 4.29
CA GLN A 406 -20.49 16.18 3.28
C GLN A 406 -21.38 14.95 3.47
N LEU A 407 -20.82 13.84 3.95
CA LEU A 407 -21.56 12.62 4.23
C LEU A 407 -22.39 12.74 5.53
N ASP A 408 -21.89 13.46 6.54
CA ASP A 408 -22.60 13.70 7.80
C ASP A 408 -23.83 14.60 7.57
N HIS A 409 -23.68 15.61 6.68
CA HIS A 409 -24.76 16.49 6.23
C HIS A 409 -25.66 15.91 5.13
N ALA A 410 -25.31 14.74 4.56
CA ALA A 410 -26.11 14.13 3.53
C ALA A 410 -27.46 13.63 4.09
N SER A 411 -28.45 13.50 3.21
CA SER A 411 -29.75 12.93 3.56
C SER A 411 -29.60 11.49 4.09
N ASP A 412 -30.51 11.07 4.97
CA ASP A 412 -30.55 9.69 5.50
C ASP A 412 -30.72 8.63 4.40
N SER A 413 -31.14 9.04 3.20
CA SER A 413 -31.24 8.17 2.03
C SER A 413 -29.91 7.93 1.31
N LYS A 414 -28.82 8.62 1.67
CA LYS A 414 -27.55 8.49 0.96
C LYS A 414 -26.92 7.13 1.23
N ARG A 415 -26.64 6.40 0.16
CA ARG A 415 -26.08 5.04 0.21
C ARG A 415 -24.63 5.03 -0.27
N VAL A 416 -23.86 4.16 0.35
CA VAL A 416 -22.49 3.82 -0.03
C VAL A 416 -22.53 2.39 -0.55
N ARG A 417 -21.83 2.11 -1.65
CA ARG A 417 -21.63 0.75 -2.13
C ARG A 417 -21.02 -0.07 -1.00
N ALA A 418 -21.31 -1.35 -0.93
CA ALA A 418 -20.74 -2.26 0.05
C ALA A 418 -20.57 -3.64 -0.56
N SER A 419 -19.57 -4.39 -0.09
CA SER A 419 -19.54 -5.83 -0.33
C SER A 419 -20.82 -6.48 0.22
N SER A 420 -21.27 -7.56 -0.41
CA SER A 420 -22.53 -8.24 -0.07
C SER A 420 -22.57 -8.69 1.40
N HIS A 421 -21.48 -9.27 1.89
CA HIS A 421 -21.36 -9.73 3.29
C HIS A 421 -21.38 -8.56 4.30
N LEU A 422 -20.71 -7.43 4.01
CA LEU A 422 -20.75 -6.25 4.89
C LEU A 422 -22.14 -5.60 4.87
N ALA A 423 -22.79 -5.54 3.71
CA ALA A 423 -24.16 -5.08 3.64
C ALA A 423 -25.09 -5.94 4.52
N GLN A 424 -24.99 -7.26 4.45
CA GLN A 424 -25.79 -8.15 5.31
C GLN A 424 -25.45 -7.98 6.79
N ALA A 425 -24.17 -7.93 7.15
CA ALA A 425 -23.73 -7.83 8.55
C ALA A 425 -24.13 -6.52 9.23
N PHE A 426 -24.25 -5.43 8.48
CA PHE A 426 -24.54 -4.08 9.00
C PHE A 426 -25.92 -3.55 8.59
N GLY A 427 -26.88 -4.43 8.26
CA GLY A 427 -28.28 -4.06 8.00
C GLY A 427 -28.50 -3.24 6.71
N GLY A 428 -27.60 -3.40 5.75
CA GLY A 428 -27.68 -2.83 4.41
C GLY A 428 -28.67 -3.55 3.49
N VAL A 429 -28.76 -3.06 2.25
CA VAL A 429 -29.65 -3.59 1.21
C VAL A 429 -28.82 -4.25 0.12
N LEU A 430 -29.28 -5.38 -0.40
CA LEU A 430 -28.71 -6.01 -1.59
C LEU A 430 -29.60 -5.67 -2.79
N ASP A 431 -28.98 -5.28 -3.89
CA ASP A 431 -29.69 -5.22 -5.17
C ASP A 431 -30.05 -6.65 -5.58
N GLU A 432 -31.22 -6.82 -6.20
CA GLU A 432 -31.54 -8.10 -6.86
C GLU A 432 -30.45 -8.41 -7.89
N PRO A 433 -30.00 -9.68 -7.97
CA PRO A 433 -29.00 -10.06 -8.96
C PRO A 433 -29.54 -9.66 -10.34
N ALA A 434 -28.77 -8.87 -11.09
CA ALA A 434 -29.08 -8.61 -12.49
C ALA A 434 -29.28 -9.99 -13.14
N ALA A 435 -30.48 -10.24 -13.67
CA ALA A 435 -30.88 -11.54 -14.23
C ALA A 435 -29.70 -12.14 -14.99
N ALA A 436 -29.29 -13.35 -14.59
CA ALA A 436 -28.13 -14.05 -15.15
C ALA A 436 -28.11 -13.82 -16.66
N VAL A 437 -27.18 -12.99 -17.14
CA VAL A 437 -26.99 -12.82 -18.58
C VAL A 437 -26.71 -14.21 -19.07
N ASN A 438 -27.64 -14.72 -19.88
CA ASN A 438 -27.70 -16.09 -20.36
C ASN A 438 -26.29 -16.66 -20.48
N SER A 439 -26.03 -17.72 -19.74
CA SER A 439 -24.87 -18.58 -19.88
C SER A 439 -24.87 -19.16 -21.29
N SER A 440 -24.48 -18.35 -22.27
CA SER A 440 -24.21 -18.78 -23.63
C SER A 440 -22.78 -19.27 -23.65
N ASP A 441 -22.65 -20.59 -23.81
CA ASP A 441 -21.48 -21.35 -24.26
C ASP A 441 -20.25 -20.51 -24.63
N THR A 442 -19.40 -20.25 -23.65
CA THR A 442 -17.97 -20.16 -23.89
C THR A 442 -17.33 -21.41 -23.31
N LEU A 443 -16.83 -22.28 -24.20
CA LEU A 443 -16.17 -23.57 -23.90
C LEU A 443 -14.95 -23.45 -22.95
N GLU A 444 -14.54 -22.23 -22.61
CA GLU A 444 -13.47 -21.93 -21.66
C GLU A 444 -13.87 -20.72 -20.81
N GLY A 445 -14.29 -20.95 -19.57
CA GLY A 445 -14.51 -19.90 -18.57
C GLY A 445 -15.96 -19.76 -18.16
N VAL A 446 -16.24 -20.08 -16.90
CA VAL A 446 -17.47 -19.68 -16.22
C VAL A 446 -17.46 -18.15 -16.14
N GLY A 447 -18.51 -17.50 -16.62
CA GLY A 447 -18.70 -16.07 -16.46
C GLY A 447 -18.54 -15.69 -15.00
N GLU A 448 -17.81 -14.60 -14.75
CA GLU A 448 -17.61 -14.03 -13.42
C GLU A 448 -18.97 -13.94 -12.72
N VAL A 449 -19.15 -14.68 -11.62
CA VAL A 449 -20.39 -14.61 -10.84
C VAL A 449 -20.41 -13.21 -10.25
N GLU A 450 -21.07 -12.27 -10.93
CA GLU A 450 -21.27 -10.92 -10.40
C GLU A 450 -22.07 -11.04 -9.11
N MET A 451 -21.38 -10.91 -7.98
CA MET A 451 -22.05 -10.90 -6.69
C MET A 451 -23.07 -9.76 -6.64
N PRO A 452 -24.23 -9.99 -5.99
CA PRO A 452 -25.23 -8.95 -5.83
C PRO A 452 -24.60 -7.73 -5.17
N ARG A 453 -24.88 -6.55 -5.73
CA ARG A 453 -24.30 -5.30 -5.23
C ARG A 453 -24.93 -4.98 -3.88
N GLY A 454 -24.10 -4.78 -2.86
CA GLY A 454 -24.54 -4.34 -1.55
C GLY A 454 -24.54 -2.82 -1.42
N TRP A 455 -25.39 -2.32 -0.55
CA TRP A 455 -25.49 -0.91 -0.19
C TRP A 455 -25.64 -0.75 1.32
N ARG A 456 -24.86 0.15 1.91
CA ARG A 456 -24.97 0.57 3.32
C ARG A 456 -25.34 2.04 3.42
N ASN A 457 -25.93 2.43 4.55
CA ASN A 457 -26.25 3.83 4.80
C ASN A 457 -24.98 4.65 5.07
N ALA A 458 -24.86 5.84 4.49
CA ALA A 458 -23.67 6.68 4.70
C ALA A 458 -23.43 7.03 6.18
N LYS A 459 -24.49 7.36 6.95
CA LYS A 459 -24.37 7.70 8.37
C LYS A 459 -24.00 6.49 9.22
N GLU A 460 -24.51 5.31 8.87
CA GLU A 460 -24.11 4.06 9.49
C GLU A 460 -22.61 3.81 9.28
N VAL A 461 -22.13 3.94 8.04
CA VAL A 461 -20.70 3.79 7.71
C VAL A 461 -19.82 4.76 8.51
N LEU A 462 -20.22 6.03 8.65
CA LEU A 462 -19.49 6.99 9.49
C LEU A 462 -19.49 6.57 10.95
N SER A 463 -20.63 6.14 11.49
CA SER A 463 -20.73 5.65 12.87
C SER A 463 -19.89 4.40 13.11
N PHE A 464 -19.87 3.47 12.15
CA PHE A 464 -19.06 2.25 12.16
C PHE A 464 -17.57 2.57 12.27
N LEU A 465 -17.08 3.52 11.46
CA LEU A 465 -15.68 3.96 11.49
C LEU A 465 -15.35 4.70 12.80
N ARG A 466 -16.21 5.63 13.25
CA ARG A 466 -16.03 6.38 14.51
C ARG A 466 -15.95 5.44 15.71
N ASN A 467 -16.86 4.46 15.81
CA ASN A 467 -16.89 3.49 16.89
C ASN A 467 -15.65 2.58 16.93
N ARG A 468 -14.94 2.44 15.81
CA ARG A 468 -13.68 1.68 15.68
C ARG A 468 -12.42 2.56 15.76
N GLY A 469 -12.56 3.77 16.29
CA GLY A 469 -11.43 4.65 16.61
C GLY A 469 -10.98 5.57 15.47
N ALA A 470 -11.76 5.72 14.40
CA ALA A 470 -11.43 6.66 13.33
C ALA A 470 -11.44 8.12 13.84
N LYS A 471 -10.31 8.81 13.73
CA LYS A 471 -10.17 10.21 14.18
C LYS A 471 -10.63 11.22 13.11
N MET A 472 -11.95 11.27 12.85
CA MET A 472 -12.52 12.19 11.85
C MET A 472 -12.44 13.66 12.31
N GLY A 473 -12.76 13.95 13.57
CA GLY A 473 -12.80 15.34 14.09
C GLY A 473 -11.43 16.05 14.11
N THR A 474 -10.32 15.30 14.16
CA THR A 474 -8.97 15.89 14.00
C THR A 474 -8.72 16.39 12.59
N LEU A 475 -9.37 15.82 11.58
CA LEU A 475 -9.31 16.29 10.19
C LEU A 475 -10.18 17.54 9.99
N GLU A 476 -11.35 17.60 10.62
CA GLU A 476 -12.32 18.72 10.55
C GLU A 476 -11.77 20.00 11.18
N HIS A 477 -11.10 19.93 12.33
CA HIS A 477 -10.48 21.12 12.95
C HIS A 477 -9.35 21.72 12.10
N SER A 478 -8.69 20.92 11.25
CA SER A 478 -7.73 21.44 10.26
C SER A 478 -8.43 22.28 9.18
N VAL A 479 -9.68 21.99 8.85
CA VAL A 479 -10.48 22.73 7.87
C VAL A 479 -10.97 24.05 8.48
N ALA A 480 -11.50 24.01 9.71
CA ALA A 480 -12.07 25.18 10.39
C ALA A 480 -11.03 26.27 10.73
N GLY A 481 -9.81 25.88 11.12
CA GLY A 481 -8.71 26.82 11.39
C GLY A 481 -8.29 27.63 10.15
N ASP A 482 -8.42 27.06 8.95
CA ASP A 482 -8.13 27.74 7.68
C ASP A 482 -9.24 28.73 7.30
N TRP A 483 -10.52 28.39 7.52
CA TRP A 483 -11.63 29.30 7.24
C TRP A 483 -11.58 30.53 8.14
N ALA A 484 -11.34 30.36 9.45
CA ALA A 484 -11.18 31.49 10.36
C ALA A 484 -9.98 32.38 10.00
N ALA A 485 -8.88 31.80 9.51
CA ALA A 485 -7.70 32.56 9.09
C ALA A 485 -7.88 33.24 7.72
N LEU A 486 -8.66 32.67 6.80
CA LEU A 486 -9.02 33.29 5.52
C LEU A 486 -10.07 34.40 5.69
N SER A 487 -10.95 34.27 6.67
CA SER A 487 -11.95 35.30 7.01
C SER A 487 -11.36 36.46 7.80
N SER A 488 -10.30 36.27 8.60
CA SER A 488 -9.65 37.36 9.33
C SER A 488 -8.63 38.16 8.50
N GLU A 489 -8.19 37.64 7.35
CA GLU A 489 -7.24 38.31 6.44
C GLU A 489 -7.94 39.09 5.31
N GLY A 490 -9.28 39.17 5.31
CA GLY A 490 -10.09 39.95 4.35
C GLY A 490 -10.41 41.39 4.78
N GLU A 491 -10.06 41.77 6.01
CA GLU A 491 -10.24 43.14 6.55
C GLU A 491 -8.89 43.70 6.97
N GLY A 492 -8.16 44.29 6.03
CA GLY A 492 -6.97 45.06 6.37
C GLY A 492 -5.85 44.94 5.35
N ASP A 493 -6.07 45.39 4.12
CA ASP A 493 -5.10 46.26 3.48
C ASP A 493 -5.78 47.02 2.33
N GLY A 494 -6.24 48.22 2.66
CA GLY A 494 -6.80 49.17 1.72
C GLY A 494 -6.22 50.53 2.05
N THR A 495 -5.50 51.08 1.08
CA THR A 495 -5.02 52.47 1.00
C THR A 495 -3.99 52.89 2.05
N GLU A 496 -2.73 52.99 1.62
CA GLU A 496 -1.91 54.15 1.92
C GLU A 496 -1.08 54.55 0.69
N CYS A 497 -1.35 55.77 0.24
CA CYS A 497 -0.57 56.48 -0.77
C CYS A 497 0.73 56.96 -0.14
N GLU A 498 1.87 56.72 -0.78
CA GLU A 498 3.05 57.57 -0.54
C GLU A 498 3.65 58.04 -1.87
N SER A 499 3.86 59.35 -1.85
CA SER A 499 4.27 60.23 -2.93
C SER A 499 5.77 60.18 -3.22
N ASP A 500 6.03 60.30 -4.51
CA ASP A 500 7.22 60.76 -5.21
C ASP A 500 8.22 61.64 -4.44
N SER A 501 9.51 61.26 -4.47
CA SER A 501 10.63 62.18 -4.73
C SER A 501 11.86 61.36 -5.17
N GLY A 502 12.33 61.63 -6.38
CA GLY A 502 13.24 60.77 -7.13
C GLY A 502 14.72 60.83 -6.77
N PHE A 503 15.46 59.88 -7.33
CA PHE A 503 16.73 60.09 -8.03
C PHE A 503 16.91 58.92 -9.01
N ALA A 504 17.03 59.27 -10.29
CA ALA A 504 17.24 58.36 -11.41
C ALA A 504 18.74 58.05 -11.58
N GLU A 505 19.06 56.81 -11.91
CA GLU A 505 20.19 56.50 -12.82
C GLU A 505 19.95 55.12 -13.46
N ASP A 506 19.73 55.15 -14.78
CA ASP A 506 19.48 54.01 -15.67
C ASP A 506 20.77 53.22 -15.92
N LEU A 507 20.73 51.90 -15.73
CA LEU A 507 21.72 50.97 -16.26
C LEU A 507 21.02 49.77 -16.91
N VAL A 508 20.91 49.85 -18.25
CA VAL A 508 20.47 48.78 -19.15
C VAL A 508 21.67 47.91 -19.50
N TRP A 509 21.58 46.59 -19.28
CA TRP A 509 22.62 45.63 -19.69
C TRP A 509 22.19 44.87 -20.96
N VAL A 510 22.99 45.02 -22.02
CA VAL A 510 22.80 44.39 -23.35
C VAL A 510 23.71 43.15 -23.46
N PRO A 511 23.23 42.02 -24.01
CA PRO A 511 24.02 40.79 -24.14
C PRO A 511 24.97 40.83 -25.35
N SER A 512 26.22 40.37 -25.18
CA SER A 512 27.22 40.30 -26.25
C SER A 512 27.13 39.00 -27.05
N THR A 513 26.88 39.11 -28.36
CA THR A 513 27.05 38.03 -29.35
C THR A 513 28.36 38.19 -30.14
N SER A 514 29.17 37.14 -30.09
CA SER A 514 29.93 36.50 -31.17
C SER A 514 30.91 37.30 -32.07
N ASN A 515 32.13 36.74 -32.09
CA ASN A 515 32.94 36.35 -33.26
C ASN A 515 33.86 37.36 -33.99
N LEU A 516 35.05 36.79 -34.25
CA LEU A 516 35.98 36.96 -35.38
C LEU A 516 37.14 37.98 -35.28
N ARG A 517 38.34 37.38 -35.14
CA ARG A 517 39.55 37.53 -36.00
C ARG A 517 40.06 38.95 -36.32
N GLN A 518 41.31 39.21 -35.94
CA GLN A 518 42.55 39.01 -36.75
C GLN A 518 43.60 40.12 -36.55
N VAL A 519 44.87 39.71 -36.53
CA VAL A 519 46.08 40.45 -36.95
C VAL A 519 46.62 41.52 -35.98
N LEU A 520 47.64 41.17 -35.19
CA LEU A 520 49.07 41.37 -35.50
C LEU A 520 49.95 40.52 -34.56
#